data_AF-A0A1C5GF33-F1
#
_entry.id   AF-A0A1C5GF33-F1
#
_cell.length_a   1.000
_cell.length_b   1.000
_cell.length_c   1.000
_cell.angle_alpha   90.00
_cell.angle_beta   90.00
_cell.angle_gamma   90.00
#
_symmetry.space_group_name_H-M   'P 1'
#
loop_
_entity.id
_entity.type
_entity.pdbx_description
1 polymer ?
#
loop_
_entity_poly.entity_id
_entity_poly.type
_entity_poly.pdbx_seq_one_letter_code
_entity_poly.pdbx_strand_id
1 'polypeptide(L)'
;MMILGLVRWMQPVHGYDVRRELLSWNADKWANVQPGSIYHALRKLTQEGLLRAVATEQVGARPARTTYEVTPKGEEEFESLLRGLWWRLHEPPDPFTAAFSFLPAMPREEAAAALRNRANLLRAGVEWMRTSLSSGWMRETKPVHVGWMFELWTARSEAEISWCERIAERIESGVPYLPEGFERAQGWEGWEERLPPRSAIDE
;
A
#
# COMPACT_ATOMS: atom_id res chain seq x y z
N MET A 1 -4.75 -5.16 -13.49
CA MET A 1 -3.71 -4.33 -14.15
C MET A 1 -2.31 -4.92 -14.06
N MET A 2 -1.69 -5.06 -12.89
CA MET A 2 -0.26 -5.45 -12.76
C MET A 2 0.14 -6.73 -13.52
N ILE A 3 -0.62 -7.82 -13.36
CA ILE A 3 -0.34 -9.08 -14.06
C ILE A 3 -0.46 -8.92 -15.57
N LEU A 4 -1.49 -8.21 -16.04
CA LEU A 4 -1.74 -7.95 -17.46
C LEU A 4 -0.61 -7.11 -18.08
N GLY A 5 -0.18 -6.05 -17.39
CA GLY A 5 0.93 -5.20 -17.82
C GLY A 5 2.28 -5.94 -17.84
N LEU A 6 2.51 -6.85 -16.89
CA LEU A 6 3.74 -7.63 -16.85
C LEU A 6 3.79 -8.68 -17.96
N VAL A 7 2.67 -9.38 -18.21
CA VAL A 7 2.55 -10.27 -19.37
C VAL A 7 2.77 -9.49 -20.66
N ARG A 8 2.12 -8.33 -20.82
CA ARG A 8 2.31 -7.45 -21.98
C ARG A 8 3.78 -7.11 -22.24
N TRP A 9 4.56 -6.85 -21.18
CA TRP A 9 5.98 -6.49 -21.30
C TRP A 9 6.85 -7.71 -21.63
N MET A 10 6.62 -8.85 -20.98
CA MET A 10 7.50 -10.01 -21.08
C MET A 10 7.05 -11.06 -22.11
N GLN A 11 5.91 -10.86 -22.77
CA GLN A 11 5.29 -11.87 -23.62
C GLN A 11 6.19 -12.33 -24.79
N PRO A 12 6.09 -13.62 -25.19
CA PRO A 12 5.36 -14.67 -24.48
C PRO A 12 6.08 -15.05 -23.16
N VAL A 13 5.32 -15.17 -22.06
CA VAL A 13 5.91 -15.37 -20.71
C VAL A 13 5.26 -16.48 -19.92
N HIS A 14 6.05 -17.26 -19.16
CA HIS A 14 5.49 -18.25 -18.24
C HIS A 14 4.91 -17.60 -16.98
N GLY A 15 3.82 -18.18 -16.47
CA GLY A 15 3.21 -17.73 -15.21
C GLY A 15 4.16 -17.75 -14.00
N TYR A 16 5.16 -18.65 -14.01
CA TYR A 16 6.21 -18.67 -13.00
C TYR A 16 7.11 -17.42 -13.06
N ASP A 17 7.51 -17.00 -14.26
CA ASP A 17 8.36 -15.82 -14.44
C ASP A 17 7.59 -14.53 -14.10
N VAL A 18 6.30 -14.46 -14.45
CA VAL A 18 5.38 -13.38 -14.01
C VAL A 18 5.35 -13.29 -12.48
N ARG A 19 5.19 -14.44 -11.79
CA ARG A 19 5.21 -14.49 -10.33
C ARG A 19 6.57 -14.07 -9.76
N ARG A 20 7.67 -14.57 -10.33
CA ARG A 20 9.03 -14.26 -9.87
C ARG A 20 9.31 -12.76 -9.96
N GLU A 21 8.87 -12.12 -11.05
CA GLU A 21 9.11 -10.69 -11.26
C GLU A 21 8.24 -9.82 -10.33
N LEU A 22 6.96 -10.15 -10.13
CA LEU A 22 6.12 -9.42 -9.16
C LEU A 22 6.67 -9.53 -7.73
N LEU A 23 7.24 -10.69 -7.37
CA LEU A 23 7.91 -10.89 -6.09
C LEU A 23 9.23 -10.10 -5.99
N SER A 24 10.02 -10.04 -7.06
CA SER A 24 11.26 -9.26 -7.07
C SER A 24 11.01 -7.76 -6.90
N TRP A 25 9.82 -7.28 -7.30
CA TRP A 25 9.37 -5.90 -7.10
C TRP A 25 8.79 -5.64 -5.71
N ASN A 26 8.69 -6.65 -4.83
CA ASN A 26 7.92 -6.58 -3.58
C ASN A 26 6.49 -6.02 -3.81
N ALA A 27 5.84 -6.42 -4.90
CA ALA A 27 4.52 -5.90 -5.30
C ALA A 27 3.41 -6.24 -4.29
N ASP A 28 3.64 -7.19 -3.39
CA ASP A 28 2.80 -7.44 -2.23
C ASP A 28 2.71 -6.21 -1.31
N LYS A 29 3.80 -5.47 -1.15
CA LYS A 29 3.88 -4.32 -0.23
C LYS A 29 3.18 -3.06 -0.75
N TRP A 30 3.12 -2.87 -2.06
CA TRP A 30 2.65 -1.60 -2.65
C TRP A 30 1.52 -1.76 -3.68
N ALA A 31 1.30 -2.95 -4.23
CA ALA A 31 0.23 -3.24 -5.18
C ALA A 31 -0.76 -4.30 -4.68
N ASN A 32 -0.63 -4.75 -3.42
CA ASN A 32 -1.45 -5.81 -2.80
C ASN A 32 -1.54 -7.08 -3.67
N VAL A 33 -0.45 -7.41 -4.38
CA VAL A 33 -0.39 -8.60 -5.23
C VAL A 33 0.00 -9.80 -4.38
N GLN A 34 -0.99 -10.60 -3.98
CA GLN A 34 -0.74 -11.78 -3.16
C GLN A 34 -0.12 -12.91 -4.00
N PRO A 35 1.03 -13.48 -3.61
CA PRO A 35 1.74 -14.48 -4.42
C PRO A 35 0.91 -15.72 -4.76
N GLY A 36 0.00 -16.13 -3.86
CA GLY A 36 -0.90 -17.25 -4.06
C GLY A 36 -2.02 -16.99 -5.08
N SER A 37 -2.35 -15.72 -5.34
CA SER A 37 -3.44 -15.33 -6.25
C SER A 37 -3.01 -15.23 -7.72
N ILE A 38 -1.70 -15.19 -8.00
CA ILE A 38 -1.17 -14.86 -9.34
C ILE A 38 -1.60 -15.89 -10.39
N TYR A 39 -1.49 -17.19 -10.08
CA TYR A 39 -1.91 -18.24 -11.02
C TYR A 39 -3.42 -18.26 -11.23
N HIS A 40 -4.21 -17.99 -10.19
CA HIS A 40 -5.65 -17.84 -10.31
C HIS A 40 -6.01 -16.65 -11.21
N ALA A 41 -5.33 -15.52 -11.05
CA ALA A 41 -5.53 -14.33 -11.87
C ALA A 41 -5.12 -14.57 -13.33
N LEU A 42 -4.01 -15.25 -13.62
CA LEU A 42 -3.65 -15.62 -15.00
C LEU A 42 -4.73 -16.47 -15.69
N ARG A 43 -5.28 -17.46 -14.96
CA ARG A 43 -6.39 -18.29 -15.47
C ARG A 43 -7.63 -17.43 -15.73
N LYS A 44 -8.00 -16.56 -14.78
CA LYS A 44 -9.16 -15.66 -14.91
C LYS A 44 -9.01 -14.71 -16.11
N LEU A 45 -7.86 -14.05 -16.26
CA LEU A 45 -7.58 -13.18 -17.41
C LEU A 45 -7.63 -13.94 -18.75
N THR A 46 -7.26 -15.22 -18.76
CA THR A 46 -7.38 -16.09 -19.94
C THR A 46 -8.86 -16.42 -20.23
N GLN A 47 -9.64 -16.76 -19.20
CA GLN A 47 -11.09 -17.01 -19.33
C GLN A 47 -11.85 -15.78 -19.82
N GLU A 48 -11.44 -14.59 -19.39
CA GLU A 48 -11.99 -13.30 -19.82
C GLU A 48 -11.54 -12.88 -21.24
N GLY A 49 -10.64 -13.65 -21.87
CA GLY A 49 -10.10 -13.38 -23.20
C GLY A 49 -9.10 -12.22 -23.25
N LEU A 50 -8.58 -11.79 -22.10
CA LEU A 50 -7.56 -10.74 -21.99
C LEU A 50 -6.15 -11.29 -22.22
N LEU A 51 -5.94 -12.56 -21.90
CA LEU A 51 -4.72 -13.31 -22.21
C LEU A 51 -5.05 -14.53 -23.08
N ARG A 52 -4.06 -14.99 -23.84
CA ARG A 52 -4.10 -16.27 -24.57
C ARG A 52 -2.95 -17.16 -24.14
N ALA A 53 -3.24 -18.43 -23.90
CA ALA A 53 -2.22 -19.46 -23.70
C ALA A 53 -1.62 -19.87 -25.05
N VAL A 54 -0.30 -19.80 -25.20
CA VAL A 54 0.37 -19.96 -26.51
C VAL A 54 1.05 -21.31 -26.64
N ALA A 55 1.77 -21.76 -25.61
CA ALA A 55 2.41 -23.05 -25.57
C ALA A 55 2.27 -23.67 -24.17
N THR A 56 2.12 -25.00 -24.15
CA THR A 56 2.27 -25.80 -22.94
C THR A 56 3.42 -26.76 -23.19
N GLU A 57 4.64 -26.32 -22.88
CA GLU A 57 5.80 -27.19 -23.02
C GLU A 57 5.89 -28.11 -21.81
N GLN A 58 5.95 -29.42 -22.07
CA GLN A 58 6.23 -30.44 -21.07
C GLN A 58 7.60 -31.07 -21.38
N VAL A 59 8.64 -30.60 -20.70
CA VAL A 59 9.99 -31.18 -20.82
C VAL A 59 10.13 -32.31 -19.81
N GLY A 60 10.04 -33.56 -20.29
CA GLY A 60 10.18 -34.77 -19.47
C GLY A 60 9.08 -34.95 -18.43
N ALA A 61 9.43 -35.38 -17.22
CA ALA A 61 8.48 -35.61 -16.11
C ALA A 61 8.04 -34.34 -15.35
N ARG A 62 8.40 -33.14 -15.83
CA ARG A 62 8.05 -31.88 -15.16
C ARG A 62 6.61 -31.45 -15.50
N PRO A 63 5.93 -30.69 -14.62
CA PRO A 63 4.62 -30.13 -14.92
C PRO A 63 4.68 -29.26 -16.18
N ALA A 64 3.66 -29.42 -17.03
CA ALA A 64 3.44 -28.61 -18.21
C ALA A 64 3.46 -27.10 -17.87
N ARG A 65 4.29 -26.31 -18.57
CA ARG A 65 4.42 -24.86 -18.33
C ARG A 65 3.67 -24.08 -19.40
N THR A 66 2.62 -23.38 -18.99
CA THR A 66 1.84 -22.50 -19.87
C THR A 66 2.54 -21.15 -20.04
N THR A 67 2.77 -20.73 -21.29
CA THR A 67 3.11 -19.35 -21.65
C THR A 67 1.85 -18.54 -21.99
N TYR A 68 1.88 -17.25 -21.67
CA TYR A 68 0.79 -16.32 -21.89
C TYR A 68 1.25 -15.16 -22.79
N GLU A 69 0.35 -14.73 -23.66
CA GLU A 69 0.41 -13.51 -24.46
C GLU A 69 -0.81 -12.64 -24.16
N VAL A 70 -0.67 -11.32 -24.33
CA VAL A 70 -1.80 -10.40 -24.28
C VAL A 70 -2.61 -10.48 -25.58
N THR A 71 -3.93 -10.38 -25.49
CA THR A 71 -4.80 -10.25 -26.67
C THR A 71 -5.04 -8.77 -27.02
N PRO A 72 -5.59 -8.43 -28.19
CA PRO A 72 -6.02 -7.05 -28.48
C PRO A 72 -7.00 -6.50 -27.42
N LYS A 73 -7.93 -7.33 -26.95
CA LYS A 73 -8.84 -7.01 -25.84
C LYS A 73 -8.07 -6.75 -24.53
N GLY A 74 -7.03 -7.54 -24.26
CA GLY A 74 -6.16 -7.35 -23.11
C GLY A 74 -5.35 -6.05 -23.17
N GLU A 75 -4.93 -5.63 -24.37
CA GLU A 75 -4.24 -4.35 -24.57
C GLU A 75 -5.18 -3.17 -24.24
N GLU A 76 -6.39 -3.18 -24.79
CA GLU A 76 -7.42 -2.16 -24.52
C GLU A 76 -7.75 -2.07 -23.03
N GLU A 77 -7.93 -3.22 -22.38
CA GLU A 77 -8.21 -3.29 -20.94
C GLU A 77 -7.03 -2.77 -20.11
N PHE A 78 -5.79 -3.14 -20.45
CA PHE A 78 -4.61 -2.63 -19.77
C PHE A 78 -4.53 -1.10 -19.86
N GLU A 79 -4.71 -0.55 -21.06
CA GLU A 79 -4.68 0.88 -21.27
C GLU A 79 -5.82 1.62 -20.53
N SER A 80 -7.03 1.06 -20.55
CA SER A 80 -8.19 1.59 -19.83
C SER A 80 -7.94 1.64 -18.32
N LEU A 81 -7.45 0.53 -17.75
CA LEU A 81 -7.12 0.44 -16.32
C LEU A 81 -6.00 1.42 -15.95
N LEU A 82 -4.94 1.49 -16.76
CA LEU A 82 -3.83 2.40 -16.54
C LEU A 82 -4.32 3.84 -16.54
N ARG A 83 -4.95 4.31 -17.62
CA ARG A 83 -5.46 5.68 -17.72
C ARG A 83 -6.48 5.98 -16.62
N GLY A 84 -7.33 5.02 -16.28
CA GLY A 84 -8.30 5.15 -15.20
C GLY A 84 -7.68 5.37 -13.82
N LEU A 85 -6.52 4.79 -13.53
CA LEU A 85 -5.77 5.02 -12.28
C LEU A 85 -4.96 6.32 -12.30
N TRP A 86 -4.60 6.82 -13.48
CA TRP A 86 -3.93 8.12 -13.63
C TRP A 86 -4.90 9.29 -13.48
N TRP A 87 -6.12 9.15 -14.01
CA TRP A 87 -7.14 10.22 -13.99
C TRP A 87 -8.00 10.26 -12.73
N ARG A 88 -7.96 9.20 -11.91
CA ARG A 88 -8.72 9.13 -10.66
C ARG A 88 -7.78 9.10 -9.47
N LEU A 89 -8.06 9.97 -8.50
CA LEU A 89 -7.43 9.88 -7.20
C LEU A 89 -8.06 8.72 -6.42
N HIS A 90 -7.25 7.72 -6.10
CA HIS A 90 -7.63 6.62 -5.22
C HIS A 90 -6.82 6.74 -3.93
N GLU A 91 -7.49 7.02 -2.83
CA GLU A 91 -6.87 6.99 -1.51
C GLU A 91 -6.91 5.56 -0.96
N PRO A 92 -5.76 4.94 -0.66
CA PRO A 92 -5.78 3.62 -0.05
C PRO A 92 -6.40 3.72 1.34
N PRO A 93 -7.25 2.75 1.75
CA PRO A 93 -7.75 2.72 3.11
C PRO A 93 -6.57 2.56 4.08
N ASP A 94 -6.45 3.49 5.04
CA ASP A 94 -5.44 3.45 6.08
C ASP A 94 -6.08 3.02 7.43
N PRO A 95 -5.79 1.81 7.94
CA PRO A 95 -6.29 1.34 9.23
C PRO A 95 -5.95 2.27 10.39
N PHE A 96 -4.84 3.02 10.30
CA PHE A 96 -4.49 4.01 11.32
C PHE A 96 -5.50 5.15 11.36
N THR A 97 -6.00 5.62 10.21
CA THR A 97 -7.04 6.67 10.17
C THR A 97 -8.33 6.19 10.85
N ALA A 98 -8.70 4.92 10.67
CA ALA A 98 -9.84 4.33 11.37
C ALA A 98 -9.60 4.29 12.90
N ALA A 99 -8.42 3.85 13.35
CA ALA A 99 -8.07 3.86 14.77
C ALA A 99 -8.05 5.28 15.37
N PHE A 100 -7.50 6.26 14.63
CA PHE A 100 -7.41 7.65 15.04
C PHE A 100 -8.79 8.31 15.21
N SER A 101 -9.81 7.86 14.48
CA SER A 101 -11.20 8.35 14.68
C SER A 101 -11.74 8.07 16.08
N PHE A 102 -11.12 7.14 16.81
CA PHE A 102 -11.41 6.82 18.20
C PHE A 102 -10.33 7.33 19.17
N LEU A 103 -9.56 8.35 18.79
CA LEU A 103 -8.50 8.94 19.63
C LEU A 103 -8.90 9.16 21.10
N PRO A 104 -10.12 9.66 21.44
CA PRO A 104 -10.52 9.84 22.83
C PRO A 104 -10.57 8.55 23.68
N ALA A 105 -10.68 7.37 23.05
CA ALA A 105 -10.69 6.09 23.74
C ALA A 105 -9.30 5.61 24.18
N MET A 106 -8.23 6.30 23.75
CA MET A 106 -6.86 5.99 24.11
C MET A 106 -6.34 6.94 25.20
N PRO A 107 -5.61 6.45 26.22
CA PRO A 107 -4.88 7.29 27.16
C PRO A 107 -3.98 8.28 26.41
N ARG A 108 -3.94 9.54 26.87
CA ARG A 108 -3.28 10.62 26.13
C ARG A 108 -1.76 10.38 26.00
N GLU A 109 -1.13 9.85 27.04
CA GLU A 109 0.29 9.46 27.02
C GLU A 109 0.56 8.35 26.01
N GLU A 110 -0.30 7.32 25.98
CA GLU A 110 -0.21 6.22 25.03
C GLU A 110 -0.41 6.71 23.59
N ALA A 111 -1.40 7.58 23.35
CA ALA A 111 -1.66 8.16 22.03
C ALA A 111 -0.47 8.96 21.50
N ALA A 112 0.13 9.81 22.35
CA ALA A 112 1.33 10.57 21.99
C ALA A 112 2.53 9.65 21.71
N ALA A 113 2.75 8.64 22.56
CA ALA A 113 3.81 7.65 22.36
C ALA A 113 3.62 6.85 21.06
N ALA A 114 2.39 6.43 20.75
CA ALA A 114 2.06 5.71 19.53
C ALA A 114 2.32 6.53 18.26
N LEU A 115 1.98 7.82 18.27
CA LEU A 115 2.29 8.74 17.15
C LEU A 115 3.79 8.90 16.94
N ARG A 116 4.58 9.02 18.02
CA ARG A 116 6.05 9.08 17.91
C ARG A 116 6.64 7.78 17.41
N ASN A 117 6.12 6.64 17.86
CA ASN A 117 6.52 5.36 17.32
C ASN A 117 6.23 5.25 15.82
N ARG A 118 5.04 5.70 15.38
CA ARG A 118 4.70 5.77 13.96
C ARG A 118 5.68 6.67 13.19
N ALA A 119 6.03 7.84 13.72
CA ALA A 119 7.04 8.71 13.13
C ALA A 119 8.41 8.02 13.01
N ASN A 120 8.83 7.24 14.01
CA ASN A 120 10.08 6.49 13.97
C ASN A 120 10.09 5.39 12.89
N LEU A 121 8.98 4.66 12.74
CA LEU A 121 8.84 3.67 11.67
C LEU A 121 8.91 4.31 10.28
N LEU A 122 8.25 5.46 10.09
CA LEU A 122 8.31 6.23 8.85
C LEU A 122 9.73 6.74 8.56
N ARG A 123 10.47 7.23 9.59
CA ARG A 123 11.87 7.66 9.44
C ARG A 123 12.77 6.54 8.94
N ALA A 124 12.61 5.33 9.47
CA ALA A 124 13.36 4.18 9.00
C ALA A 124 13.08 3.88 7.51
N GLY A 125 11.81 4.00 7.09
CA GLY A 125 11.41 3.87 5.68
C GLY A 125 12.02 4.96 4.78
N VAL A 126 12.00 6.22 5.23
CA VAL A 126 12.61 7.36 4.52
C VAL A 126 14.10 7.15 4.31
N GLU A 127 14.82 6.73 5.35
CA GLU A 127 16.27 6.50 5.25
C GLU A 127 16.59 5.37 4.26
N TRP A 128 15.80 4.29 4.28
CA TRP A 128 15.92 3.21 3.32
C TRP A 128 15.67 3.69 1.88
N MET A 129 14.64 4.51 1.64
CA MET A 129 14.34 5.05 0.31
C MET A 129 15.45 5.98 -0.18
N ARG A 130 15.97 6.88 0.67
CA ARG A 130 17.07 7.79 0.34
C ARG A 130 18.36 7.06 0.01
N THR A 131 18.72 6.05 0.82
CA THR A 131 19.89 5.20 0.57
C THR A 131 19.71 4.40 -0.73
N SER A 132 18.49 3.95 -1.03
CA SER A 132 18.19 3.27 -2.28
C SER A 132 18.39 4.20 -3.48
N LEU A 133 17.91 5.45 -3.42
CA LEU A 133 18.05 6.47 -4.47
C LEU A 133 19.51 6.87 -4.73
N SER A 134 20.37 6.82 -3.71
CA SER A 134 21.80 7.10 -3.85
C SER A 134 22.62 5.90 -4.35
N SER A 135 22.05 4.69 -4.37
CA SER A 135 22.74 3.48 -4.81
C SER A 135 22.96 3.42 -6.33
N GLY A 136 24.13 2.89 -6.74
CA GLY A 136 24.43 2.64 -8.15
C GLY A 136 23.43 1.67 -8.79
N TRP A 137 23.00 0.63 -8.07
CA TRP A 137 21.99 -0.31 -8.53
C TRP A 137 20.69 0.37 -8.95
N MET A 138 20.18 1.32 -8.16
CA MET A 138 18.95 2.04 -8.51
C MET A 138 19.13 2.93 -9.74
N ARG A 139 20.28 3.61 -9.86
CA ARG A 139 20.56 4.52 -10.98
C ARG A 139 20.83 3.79 -12.29
N GLU A 140 21.44 2.61 -12.23
CA GLU A 140 21.94 1.90 -13.41
C GLU A 140 21.00 0.78 -13.89
N THR A 141 20.18 0.21 -13.00
CA THR A 141 19.37 -0.99 -13.34
C THR A 141 17.85 -0.75 -13.37
N LYS A 142 17.37 0.41 -12.94
CA LYS A 142 15.94 0.71 -12.87
C LYS A 142 15.56 1.86 -13.81
N PRO A 143 14.34 1.84 -14.38
CA PRO A 143 13.81 3.00 -15.09
C PRO A 143 13.77 4.24 -14.19
N VAL A 144 14.07 5.40 -14.76
CA VAL A 144 14.17 6.69 -14.03
C VAL A 144 12.92 6.99 -13.19
N HIS A 145 11.72 6.67 -13.69
CA HIS A 145 10.47 6.92 -12.99
C HIS A 145 10.31 6.12 -11.68
N VAL A 146 11.05 5.03 -11.48
CA VAL A 146 11.08 4.32 -10.20
C VAL A 146 11.70 5.20 -9.12
N GLY A 147 12.70 6.01 -9.46
CA GLY A 147 13.25 7.02 -8.56
C GLY A 147 12.20 8.08 -8.18
N TRP A 148 11.44 8.57 -9.15
CA TRP A 148 10.35 9.53 -8.90
C TRP A 148 9.25 8.98 -7.99
N MET A 149 8.96 7.67 -8.07
CA MET A 149 8.05 7.01 -7.12
C MET A 149 8.59 7.05 -5.69
N PHE A 150 9.89 6.80 -5.51
CA PHE A 150 10.54 6.84 -4.19
C PHE A 150 10.61 8.27 -3.64
N GLU A 151 10.82 9.27 -4.51
CA GLU A 151 10.74 10.68 -4.14
C GLU A 151 9.34 11.05 -3.60
N LEU A 152 8.27 10.63 -4.29
CA LEU A 152 6.89 10.84 -3.84
C LEU A 152 6.61 10.17 -2.49
N TRP A 153 7.03 8.91 -2.32
CA TRP A 153 6.84 8.17 -1.06
C TRP A 153 7.65 8.76 0.10
N THR A 154 8.84 9.28 -0.20
CA THR A 154 9.67 10.01 0.77
C THR A 154 8.97 11.28 1.21
N ALA A 155 8.51 12.11 0.28
CA ALA A 155 7.82 13.36 0.59
C ALA A 155 6.54 13.13 1.41
N ARG A 156 5.75 12.10 1.07
CA ARG A 156 4.55 11.71 1.84
C ARG A 156 4.91 11.29 3.28
N SER A 157 5.91 10.43 3.42
CA SER A 157 6.37 9.96 4.74
C SER A 157 6.89 11.12 5.60
N GLU A 158 7.63 12.06 5.02
CA GLU A 158 8.16 13.24 5.73
C GLU A 158 7.04 14.18 6.21
N ALA A 159 6.03 14.41 5.37
CA ALA A 159 4.86 15.18 5.76
C ALA A 159 4.12 14.52 6.94
N GLU A 160 3.99 13.20 6.90
CA GLU A 160 3.34 12.42 7.97
C GLU A 160 4.18 12.36 9.25
N ILE A 161 5.50 12.22 9.17
CA ILE A 161 6.42 12.32 10.33
C ILE A 161 6.21 13.66 11.03
N SER A 162 6.22 14.75 10.25
CA SER A 162 6.03 16.08 10.80
C SER A 162 4.63 16.22 11.43
N TRP A 163 3.61 15.63 10.82
CA TRP A 163 2.26 15.60 11.39
C TRP A 163 2.21 14.83 12.71
N CYS A 164 2.76 13.61 12.78
CA CYS A 164 2.78 12.78 13.98
C CYS A 164 3.42 13.50 15.17
N GLU A 165 4.60 14.11 14.98
CA GLU A 165 5.29 14.83 16.05
C GLU A 165 4.48 16.03 16.54
N ARG A 166 3.92 16.84 15.62
CA ARG A 166 3.09 18.00 15.99
C ARG A 166 1.81 17.59 16.72
N ILE A 167 1.17 16.49 16.33
CA ILE A 167 -0.05 16.03 16.99
C ILE A 167 0.26 15.39 18.34
N ALA A 168 1.37 14.66 18.48
CA ALA A 168 1.81 14.15 19.78
C ALA A 168 2.03 15.31 20.78
N GLU A 169 2.69 16.38 20.38
CA GLU A 169 2.88 17.58 21.21
C GLU A 169 1.55 18.27 21.59
N ARG A 170 0.59 18.34 20.66
CA ARG A 170 -0.77 18.86 20.94
C ARG A 170 -1.51 17.99 21.96
N ILE A 171 -1.37 16.68 21.86
CA ILE A 171 -1.96 15.76 22.83
C ILE A 171 -1.34 16.03 24.20
N GLU A 172 -0.03 16.02 24.33
CA GLU A 172 0.66 16.23 25.62
C GLU A 172 0.35 17.57 26.27
N SER A 173 0.23 18.64 25.47
CA SER A 173 -0.10 19.98 25.95
C SER A 173 -1.54 20.16 26.45
N GLY A 174 -2.39 19.13 26.37
CA GLY A 174 -3.73 19.22 26.95
C GLY A 174 -4.81 19.71 25.99
N VAL A 175 -4.54 19.80 24.68
CA VAL A 175 -5.54 20.30 23.72
C VAL A 175 -6.84 19.48 23.80
N PRO A 176 -8.02 20.14 23.96
CA PRO A 176 -9.30 19.46 23.94
C PRO A 176 -9.52 18.72 22.61
N TYR A 177 -9.99 17.47 22.68
CA TYR A 177 -10.31 16.70 21.48
C TYR A 177 -11.66 17.09 20.87
N LEU A 178 -12.53 17.67 21.69
CA LEU A 178 -13.82 18.17 21.25
C LEU A 178 -13.80 19.68 21.05
N PRO A 179 -14.54 20.19 20.05
CA PRO A 179 -14.83 21.62 19.94
C PRO A 179 -15.53 22.16 21.20
N GLU A 180 -15.31 23.44 21.49
CA GLU A 180 -16.03 24.13 22.55
C GLU A 180 -17.56 24.05 22.30
N GLY A 181 -18.32 23.58 23.29
CA GLY A 181 -19.77 23.39 23.18
C GLY A 181 -20.21 22.11 22.48
N PHE A 182 -19.32 21.18 22.13
CA PHE A 182 -19.68 19.89 21.54
C PHE A 182 -20.56 19.03 22.45
N GLU A 183 -20.49 19.19 23.76
CA GLU A 183 -21.40 18.55 24.71
C GLU A 183 -22.89 18.87 24.45
N ARG A 184 -23.17 19.94 23.70
CA ARG A 184 -24.53 20.34 23.28
C ARG A 184 -24.94 19.75 21.91
N ALA A 185 -24.07 18.95 21.27
CA ALA A 185 -24.38 18.30 20.00
C ALA A 185 -25.34 17.11 20.24
N GLN A 186 -26.51 17.14 19.60
CA GLN A 186 -27.50 16.06 19.70
C GLN A 186 -26.89 14.70 19.35
N GLY A 187 -27.11 13.71 20.22
CA GLY A 187 -26.64 12.33 20.03
C GLY A 187 -25.29 11.99 20.68
N TRP A 188 -24.61 12.99 21.27
CA TRP A 188 -23.29 12.82 21.89
C TRP A 188 -23.28 13.00 23.40
N GLU A 189 -24.41 13.19 24.07
CA GLU A 189 -24.47 13.25 25.54
C GLU A 189 -23.93 11.95 26.18
N GLY A 190 -23.18 12.07 27.29
CA GLY A 190 -22.64 10.92 28.06
C GLY A 190 -21.66 10.03 27.29
N TRP A 191 -21.03 10.52 26.21
CA TRP A 191 -20.04 9.75 25.46
C TRP A 191 -18.73 9.51 26.25
N GLU A 192 -18.34 10.46 27.11
CA GLU A 192 -17.14 10.36 27.97
C GLU A 192 -17.28 9.27 29.03
N GLU A 193 -18.50 9.08 29.56
CA GLU A 193 -18.83 8.04 30.54
C GLU A 193 -18.77 6.62 29.94
N ARG A 194 -18.77 6.52 28.59
CA ARG A 194 -18.61 5.26 27.85
C ARG A 194 -17.15 4.93 27.54
N LEU A 195 -16.22 5.82 27.84
CA LEU A 195 -14.78 5.56 27.72
C LEU A 195 -14.29 4.78 28.94
N PRO A 196 -13.31 3.87 28.77
CA PRO A 196 -12.73 3.18 29.92
C PRO A 196 -12.17 4.19 30.94
N PRO A 197 -12.28 3.89 32.26
CA PRO A 197 -11.79 4.78 33.31
C PRO A 197 -10.29 5.02 33.15
N ARG A 198 -9.87 6.27 33.34
CA ARG A 198 -8.50 6.79 33.10
C ARG A 198 -7.38 6.12 33.93
N SER A 199 -7.67 5.16 34.80
CA SER A 199 -6.76 4.64 35.83
C SER A 199 -6.50 3.12 35.75
N ALA A 200 -6.62 2.49 34.57
CA ALA A 200 -6.53 1.03 34.44
C ALA A 200 -5.25 0.53 33.72
N ILE A 201 -4.13 1.27 33.80
CA ILE A 201 -2.83 0.78 33.31
C ILE A 201 -1.77 1.03 34.40
N ASP A 202 -1.91 0.30 35.49
CA ASP A 202 -0.85 0.02 36.47
C ASP A 202 -1.18 -1.35 37.07
N GLU A 203 -0.96 -2.41 36.30
CA GLU A 203 -0.79 -3.82 36.70
C GLU A 203 -0.16 -4.60 35.54
#